data_AF-A0A925X210-F1
#
_entry.id   AF-A0A925X210-F1
#
_cell.length_a   1.000
_cell.length_b   1.000
_cell.length_c   1.000
_cell.angle_alpha   90.00
_cell.angle_beta   90.00
_cell.angle_gamma   90.00
#
_symmetry.space_group_name_H-M   'P 1'
#
loop_
_entity.id
_entity.type
_entity.pdbx_description
1 polymer ?
#
loop_
_entity_poly.entity_id
_entity_poly.type
_entity_poly.pdbx_seq_one_letter_code
_entity_poly.pdbx_strand_id
1 'polypeptide(L)'
;MNCEQFSSQLDAYHDGELDAARVAEMDAHLRECPACALALQSLRSMSHLMQTIPMTEMSADAVSRLHAAVDRTMDRSLLPLARSFVGIAASILVVATAGLFWMQPSHASAPQAWEGAMLVSQQSNDLSQTANSGTMEPDLIVADLSRSNRP
;
A
#
# COMPACT_ATOMS: atom_id res chain seq x y z
N MET A 1 10.82 48.43 -6.73
CA MET A 1 9.54 48.72 -6.05
C MET A 1 9.50 50.18 -5.61
N ASN A 2 8.31 50.70 -5.33
CA ASN A 2 8.13 52.03 -4.73
C ASN A 2 7.89 51.91 -3.20
N CYS A 3 7.87 53.03 -2.49
CA CYS A 3 7.71 53.05 -1.03
C CYS A 3 6.34 52.55 -0.57
N GLU A 4 5.28 52.73 -1.38
CA GLU A 4 3.93 52.26 -1.06
C GLU A 4 3.87 50.72 -1.09
N GLN A 5 4.44 50.11 -2.13
CA GLN A 5 4.58 48.66 -2.28
C GLN A 5 5.49 48.05 -1.21
N PHE A 6 6.52 48.77 -0.77
CA PHE A 6 7.37 48.36 0.33
C PHE A 6 6.57 48.37 1.64
N SER A 7 5.84 49.45 1.91
CA SER A 7 5.03 49.60 3.13
C SER A 7 3.96 48.52 3.24
N SER A 8 3.33 48.10 2.14
CA SER A 8 2.30 47.06 2.18
C SER A 8 2.85 45.65 2.41
N GLN A 9 4.16 45.46 2.26
CA GLN A 9 4.85 44.16 2.42
C GLN A 9 5.85 44.18 3.58
N LEU A 10 5.93 45.28 4.34
CA LEU A 10 6.91 45.47 5.39
C LEU A 10 6.78 44.43 6.52
N ASP A 11 5.56 44.15 6.95
CA ASP A 11 5.31 43.16 8.02
C ASP A 11 5.67 41.75 7.54
N ALA A 12 5.21 41.35 6.35
CA ALA A 12 5.55 40.06 5.76
C ALA A 12 7.07 39.88 5.53
N TYR A 13 7.77 40.96 5.18
CA TYR A 13 9.23 40.96 5.10
C TYR A 13 9.90 40.81 6.47
N HIS A 14 9.40 41.51 7.48
CA HIS A 14 9.90 41.41 8.86
C HIS A 14 9.71 40.00 9.44
N ASP A 15 8.58 39.36 9.12
CA ASP A 15 8.22 38.03 9.61
C ASP A 15 8.82 36.89 8.77
N GLY A 16 9.45 37.20 7.63
CA GLY A 16 10.11 36.23 6.76
C GLY A 16 9.14 35.42 5.89
N GLU A 17 7.95 35.94 5.63
CA GLU A 17 6.88 35.25 4.90
C GLU A 17 6.95 35.44 3.37
N LEU A 18 7.88 36.26 2.90
CA LEU A 18 8.05 36.57 1.48
C LEU A 18 8.93 35.53 0.76
N ASP A 19 8.63 35.32 -0.52
CA ASP A 19 9.49 34.52 -1.39
C ASP A 19 10.84 35.21 -1.66
N ALA A 20 11.82 34.43 -2.12
CA ALA A 20 13.18 34.91 -2.34
C ALA A 20 13.28 36.05 -3.38
N ALA A 21 12.39 36.05 -4.38
CA ALA A 21 12.39 37.10 -5.40
C ALA A 21 11.94 38.43 -4.77
N ARG A 22 10.86 38.39 -3.98
CA ARG A 22 10.34 39.58 -3.30
C ARG A 22 11.30 40.12 -2.24
N VAL A 23 11.94 39.24 -1.47
CA VAL A 23 12.99 39.63 -0.51
C VAL A 23 14.11 40.40 -1.22
N ALA A 24 14.60 39.90 -2.36
CA ALA A 24 15.64 40.57 -3.13
C ALA A 24 15.22 41.96 -3.64
N GLU A 25 13.96 42.11 -4.08
CA GLU A 25 13.44 43.42 -4.48
C GLU A 25 13.36 44.39 -3.29
N MET A 26 12.98 43.90 -2.09
CA MET A 26 12.89 44.73 -0.88
C MET A 26 14.27 45.15 -0.38
N ASP A 27 15.24 44.24 -0.41
CA ASP A 27 16.64 44.51 -0.07
C ASP A 27 17.28 45.52 -1.03
N ALA A 28 16.92 45.49 -2.32
CA ALA A 28 17.34 46.51 -3.27
C ALA A 28 16.78 47.88 -2.88
N HIS A 29 15.48 47.95 -2.55
CA HIS A 29 14.84 49.21 -2.14
C HIS A 29 15.41 49.79 -0.83
N LEU A 30 15.69 48.93 0.16
CA LEU A 30 16.28 49.34 1.43
C LEU A 30 17.66 49.98 1.29
N ARG A 31 18.44 49.59 0.28
CA ARG A 31 19.74 50.20 -0.02
C ARG A 31 19.62 51.60 -0.60
N GLU A 32 18.50 51.91 -1.25
CA GLU A 32 18.27 53.16 -1.98
C GLU A 32 17.38 54.14 -1.20
N CYS A 33 16.52 53.65 -0.30
CA CYS A 33 15.53 54.46 0.41
C CYS A 33 15.75 54.47 1.94
N PRO A 34 16.33 55.56 2.50
CA PRO A 34 16.55 55.67 3.93
C PRO A 34 15.25 55.77 4.74
N ALA A 35 14.18 56.31 4.17
CA ALA A 35 12.88 56.39 4.84
C ALA A 35 12.29 54.99 5.11
N CYS A 36 12.37 54.08 4.14
CA CYS A 36 11.92 52.70 4.30
C CYS A 36 12.82 51.90 5.24
N ALA A 37 14.13 52.17 5.24
CA ALA A 37 15.05 51.58 6.21
C ALA A 37 14.73 51.99 7.66
N LEU A 38 14.37 53.27 7.88
CA LEU A 38 13.90 53.77 9.18
C LEU A 38 12.59 53.12 9.60
N ALA A 39 11.63 52.95 8.68
CA ALA A 39 10.37 52.27 8.96
C ALA A 39 10.60 50.82 9.43
N LEU A 40 11.44 50.07 8.72
CA LEU A 40 11.84 48.71 9.11
C LEU A 40 12.55 48.68 10.47
N GLN A 41 13.44 49.64 10.73
CA GLN A 41 14.12 49.74 12.02
C GLN A 41 13.14 50.02 13.17
N SER A 42 12.13 50.87 12.95
CA SER A 42 11.08 51.16 13.93
C SER A 42 10.24 49.92 14.23
N LEU A 43 9.92 49.11 13.21
CA LEU A 43 9.20 47.85 13.42
C LEU A 43 10.05 46.87 14.24
N ARG A 44 11.33 46.70 13.87
CA ARG A 44 12.27 45.81 14.60
C ARG A 44 12.47 46.23 16.05
N SER A 45 12.56 47.54 16.33
CA SER A 45 12.74 48.02 17.71
C SER A 45 11.52 47.74 18.57
N MET A 46 10.31 47.91 18.02
CA MET A 46 9.06 47.55 18.70
C MET A 46 8.99 46.04 18.98
N SER A 47 9.29 45.19 17.99
CA SER A 47 9.35 43.74 18.16
C SER A 47 10.35 43.32 19.25
N HIS A 48 11.54 43.94 19.26
CA HIS A 48 12.54 43.69 20.29
C HIS A 48 12.06 44.11 21.68
N LEU A 49 11.43 45.28 21.82
CA LEU A 49 10.86 45.72 23.10
C LEU A 49 9.83 44.71 23.63
N MET A 50 8.97 44.18 22.77
CA MET A 50 8.00 43.16 23.16
C MET A 50 8.68 41.86 23.61
N GLN A 51 9.78 41.46 22.97
CA GLN A 51 10.56 40.27 23.35
C GLN A 51 11.27 40.42 24.70
N THR A 52 11.59 41.65 25.12
CA THR A 52 12.22 41.90 26.44
C THR A 52 11.26 41.80 27.62
N ILE A 53 9.95 41.67 27.37
CA ILE A 53 8.96 41.51 28.43
C ILE A 53 9.16 40.12 29.07
N PRO A 54 9.39 40.03 30.39
CA PRO A 54 9.57 38.75 31.06
C PRO A 54 8.27 37.94 30.93
N MET A 55 8.32 36.86 30.14
CA MET A 55 7.22 35.92 30.08
C MET A 55 7.22 35.10 31.38
N THR A 56 6.10 35.11 32.09
CA THR A 56 5.92 34.21 33.23
C THR A 56 5.95 32.77 32.71
N GLU A 57 6.78 31.93 33.32
CA GLU A 57 6.80 30.51 32.99
C GLU A 57 5.40 29.92 33.21
N MET A 58 4.90 29.24 32.19
CA MET A 58 3.63 28.55 32.27
C MET A 58 3.74 27.41 33.27
N SER A 59 2.77 27.26 34.17
CA SER A 59 2.77 26.14 35.13
C SER A 59 2.74 24.80 34.39
N ALA A 60 3.38 23.78 34.96
CA ALA A 60 3.39 22.44 34.38
C ALA A 60 1.96 21.89 34.16
N ASP A 61 1.02 22.22 35.05
CA ASP A 61 -0.39 21.87 34.90
C ASP A 61 -1.01 22.53 33.65
N ALA A 62 -0.79 23.83 33.45
CA ALA A 62 -1.32 24.55 32.30
C ALA A 62 -0.74 24.00 30.97
N VAL A 63 0.55 23.70 30.92
CA VAL A 63 1.19 23.06 29.76
C VAL A 63 0.58 21.68 29.50
N SER A 64 0.39 20.86 30.53
CA SER A 64 -0.20 19.52 30.39
C SER A 64 -1.63 19.57 29.85
N ARG A 65 -2.43 20.54 30.31
CA ARG A 65 -3.80 20.76 29.84
C ARG A 65 -3.82 21.25 28.40
N LEU A 66 -2.87 22.10 28.01
CA LEU A 66 -2.72 22.57 26.64
C LEU A 66 -2.37 21.41 25.70
N HIS A 67 -1.36 20.59 26.03
CA HIS A 67 -1.02 19.40 25.25
C HIS A 67 -2.22 18.46 25.11
N ALA A 68 -2.89 18.14 26.23
CA ALA A 68 -4.08 17.28 26.18
C ALA A 68 -5.23 17.88 25.34
N ALA A 69 -5.36 19.20 25.29
CA ALA A 69 -6.35 19.85 24.44
C ALA A 69 -5.98 19.77 22.95
N VAL A 70 -4.70 20.00 22.61
CA VAL A 70 -4.18 19.88 21.24
C VAL A 70 -4.31 18.44 20.74
N ASP A 71 -3.88 17.46 21.52
CA ASP A 71 -3.95 16.04 21.17
C ASP A 71 -5.39 15.60 20.87
N ARG A 72 -6.35 16.03 21.70
CA ARG A 72 -7.78 15.75 21.47
C ARG A 72 -8.30 16.32 20.15
N THR A 73 -7.78 17.47 19.71
CA THR A 73 -8.18 18.06 18.42
C THR A 73 -7.56 17.32 17.24
N MET A 74 -6.32 16.82 17.39
CA MET A 74 -5.63 16.08 16.34
C MET A 74 -6.15 14.63 16.21
N ASP A 75 -6.35 13.93 17.32
CA ASP A 75 -6.83 12.53 17.34
C ASP A 75 -8.22 12.38 16.73
N ARG A 76 -9.08 13.40 16.87
CA ARG A 76 -10.42 13.41 16.27
C ARG A 76 -10.40 13.31 14.75
N SER A 77 -9.31 13.72 14.09
CA SER A 77 -9.23 13.70 12.63
C SER A 77 -8.91 12.32 12.06
N LEU A 78 -8.26 11.44 12.83
CA LEU A 78 -7.80 10.12 12.36
C LEU A 78 -8.69 8.95 12.82
N LEU A 79 -9.31 9.07 13.99
CA LEU A 79 -10.17 8.02 14.57
C LEU A 79 -11.37 7.60 13.69
N PRO A 80 -12.17 8.51 13.08
CA PRO A 80 -13.33 8.11 12.27
C PRO A 80 -12.92 7.43 10.95
N LEU A 81 -11.78 7.85 10.38
CA LEU A 81 -11.24 7.26 9.15
C LEU A 81 -10.69 5.86 9.41
N ALA A 82 -9.88 5.69 10.45
CA ALA A 82 -9.34 4.39 10.87
C ALA A 82 -10.47 3.38 11.17
N ARG A 83 -11.52 3.80 11.87
CA ARG A 83 -12.70 2.94 12.15
C ARG A 83 -13.43 2.52 10.88
N SER A 84 -13.48 3.38 9.86
CA SER A 84 -14.10 3.06 8.57
C SER A 84 -13.26 2.05 7.77
N PHE A 85 -11.93 2.18 7.79
CA PHE A 85 -11.04 1.23 7.12
C PHE A 85 -11.03 -0.17 7.74
N VAL A 86 -11.22 -0.29 9.06
CA VAL A 86 -11.35 -1.60 9.73
C VAL A 86 -12.56 -2.39 9.19
N GLY A 87 -13.69 -1.71 8.93
CA GLY A 87 -14.87 -2.36 8.33
C GLY A 87 -14.62 -2.86 6.91
N ILE A 88 -13.89 -2.08 6.10
CA ILE A 88 -13.53 -2.45 4.72
C ILE A 88 -12.55 -3.63 4.71
N ALA A 89 -11.51 -3.60 5.56
CA ALA A 89 -10.56 -4.70 5.65
C ALA A 89 -11.23 -6.01 6.10
N ALA A 90 -12.13 -5.94 7.09
CA ALA A 90 -12.90 -7.08 7.55
C ALA A 90 -13.81 -7.67 6.46
N SER A 91 -14.51 -6.82 5.67
CA SER A 91 -15.39 -7.30 4.61
C SER A 91 -14.60 -7.95 3.46
N ILE A 92 -13.46 -7.37 3.06
CA ILE A 92 -12.55 -7.98 2.07
C ILE A 92 -12.09 -9.36 2.55
N LEU A 93 -11.72 -9.49 3.83
CA LEU A 93 -11.25 -10.76 4.40
C LEU A 93 -12.37 -11.82 4.42
N VAL A 94 -13.61 -11.44 4.75
CA VAL A 94 -14.77 -12.34 4.67
C VAL A 94 -15.08 -12.76 3.24
N VAL A 95 -15.05 -11.84 2.27
CA VAL A 95 -15.29 -12.16 0.86
C VAL A 95 -14.19 -13.03 0.29
N ALA A 96 -12.92 -12.76 0.62
CA ALA A 96 -11.78 -13.55 0.17
C ALA A 96 -11.84 -14.97 0.73
N THR A 97 -12.13 -15.13 2.03
CA THR A 97 -12.25 -16.45 2.66
C THR A 97 -13.44 -17.24 2.14
N ALA A 98 -14.61 -16.61 2.00
CA ALA A 98 -15.77 -17.25 1.39
C ALA A 98 -15.49 -17.61 -0.07
N GLY A 99 -14.96 -16.68 -0.87
CA GLY A 99 -14.60 -16.91 -2.26
C GLY A 99 -13.64 -18.09 -2.43
N LEU A 100 -12.58 -18.16 -1.62
CA LEU A 100 -11.65 -19.30 -1.63
C LEU A 100 -12.34 -20.62 -1.26
N PHE A 101 -13.34 -20.59 -0.37
CA PHE A 101 -14.12 -21.77 -0.01
C PHE A 101 -15.04 -22.24 -1.16
N TRP A 102 -15.75 -21.31 -1.81
CA TRP A 102 -16.59 -21.59 -2.97
C TRP A 102 -15.78 -22.04 -4.20
N MET A 103 -14.55 -21.55 -4.30
CA MET A 103 -13.65 -21.76 -5.44
C MET A 103 -12.64 -22.88 -5.17
N GLN A 104 -12.79 -23.63 -4.07
CA GLN A 104 -12.14 -24.92 -3.93
C GLN A 104 -12.59 -25.78 -5.13
N PRO A 105 -11.69 -26.10 -6.08
CA PRO A 105 -12.00 -27.10 -7.07
C PRO A 105 -12.34 -28.35 -6.27
N SER A 106 -13.54 -28.91 -6.45
CA SER A 106 -13.90 -30.22 -5.89
C SER A 106 -12.69 -31.09 -6.04
N HIS A 107 -12.05 -31.48 -4.91
CA HIS A 107 -10.80 -32.22 -4.92
C HIS A 107 -10.93 -33.29 -6.00
N ALA A 108 -10.25 -33.09 -7.14
CA ALA A 108 -10.12 -34.14 -8.11
C ALA A 108 -9.41 -35.23 -7.31
N SER A 109 -10.17 -36.27 -6.95
CA SER A 109 -9.69 -37.38 -6.16
C SER A 109 -8.35 -37.78 -6.76
N ALA A 110 -7.25 -37.51 -6.05
CA ALA A 110 -5.96 -38.02 -6.48
C ALA A 110 -6.14 -39.54 -6.62
N PRO A 111 -5.76 -40.15 -7.75
CA PRO A 111 -5.91 -41.58 -7.96
C PRO A 111 -5.29 -42.30 -6.77
N GLN A 112 -6.12 -43.06 -6.07
CA GLN A 112 -5.75 -43.64 -4.79
C GLN A 112 -4.83 -44.83 -5.09
N ALA A 113 -3.75 -44.97 -4.32
CA ALA A 113 -2.61 -45.85 -4.61
C ALA A 113 -2.95 -47.33 -4.90
N TRP A 114 -4.17 -47.79 -4.59
CA TRP A 114 -4.65 -49.13 -4.94
C TRP A 114 -4.95 -49.30 -6.45
N GLU A 115 -5.20 -48.22 -7.20
CA GLU A 115 -5.40 -48.27 -8.66
C GLU A 115 -4.10 -48.65 -9.40
N GLY A 116 -2.93 -48.36 -8.81
CA GLY A 116 -1.62 -48.80 -9.32
C GLY A 116 -1.33 -50.29 -9.10
N ALA A 117 -2.05 -50.95 -8.20
CA ALA A 117 -1.81 -52.36 -7.85
C ALA A 117 -2.40 -53.34 -8.88
N MET A 118 -3.42 -52.94 -9.65
CA MET A 118 -4.05 -53.84 -10.62
C MET A 118 -3.16 -54.14 -11.83
N LEU A 119 -2.33 -53.19 -12.27
CA LEU A 119 -1.43 -53.34 -13.41
C LEU A 119 -0.31 -54.38 -13.16
N VAL A 120 0.12 -54.55 -11.90
CA VAL A 120 1.18 -55.50 -11.54
C VAL A 120 0.69 -56.96 -11.55
N SER A 121 -0.57 -57.20 -11.17
CA SER A 121 -1.13 -58.56 -11.10
C SER A 121 -1.42 -59.18 -12.47
N GLN A 122 -1.73 -58.36 -13.47
CA GLN A 122 -2.05 -58.84 -14.82
C GLN A 122 -0.79 -59.33 -15.55
N GLN A 123 0.35 -58.66 -15.35
CA GLN A 123 1.62 -59.05 -15.97
C GLN A 123 2.18 -60.37 -15.46
N SER A 124 1.93 -60.74 -14.19
CA SER A 124 2.30 -62.06 -13.66
C SER A 124 1.50 -63.21 -14.29
N ASN A 125 0.25 -62.97 -14.72
CA ASN A 125 -0.56 -63.99 -15.36
C ASN A 125 -0.11 -64.27 -16.81
N ASP A 126 0.32 -63.26 -17.57
CA ASP A 126 0.83 -63.45 -18.94
C ASP A 126 2.14 -64.25 -19.01
N LEU A 127 3.05 -64.03 -18.06
CA LEU A 127 4.30 -64.80 -17.96
C LEU A 127 4.03 -66.27 -17.60
N SER A 128 2.99 -66.53 -16.82
CA SER A 128 2.58 -67.90 -16.45
C SER A 128 1.90 -68.62 -17.62
N GLN A 129 1.19 -67.89 -18.49
CA GLN A 129 0.46 -68.45 -19.63
C GLN A 129 1.40 -68.80 -20.79
N THR A 130 2.45 -68.02 -21.00
CA THR A 130 3.50 -68.31 -22.01
C THR A 130 4.41 -69.49 -21.63
N ALA A 131 4.56 -69.78 -20.33
CA ALA A 131 5.29 -70.97 -19.88
C ALA A 131 4.53 -72.28 -20.10
N ASN A 132 3.19 -72.23 -20.22
CA ASN A 132 2.34 -73.41 -20.32
C ASN A 132 1.93 -73.79 -21.76
N SER A 133 2.28 -72.97 -22.76
CA SER A 133 1.95 -73.19 -24.17
C SER A 133 2.98 -74.04 -24.94
N GLY A 134 3.82 -74.80 -24.23
CA GLY A 134 4.92 -75.61 -24.79
C GLY A 134 4.60 -77.05 -25.22
N THR A 135 3.33 -77.47 -25.30
CA THR A 135 2.99 -78.84 -25.75
C THR A 135 1.91 -78.83 -26.84
N MET A 136 2.29 -79.34 -28.02
CA MET A 136 1.51 -80.01 -29.09
C MET A 136 0.04 -80.34 -28.72
N GLU A 137 -0.97 -80.19 -29.58
CA GLU A 137 -1.09 -80.42 -31.02
C GLU A 137 -2.47 -79.86 -31.50
N PRO A 138 -2.96 -80.04 -32.75
CA PRO A 138 -3.48 -78.98 -33.61
C PRO A 138 -4.97 -79.22 -33.97
N ASP A 139 -5.40 -78.82 -35.18
CA ASP A 139 -6.73 -79.00 -35.81
C ASP A 139 -7.74 -77.89 -35.45
N LEU A 140 -8.39 -77.14 -36.34
CA LEU A 140 -8.66 -77.26 -37.78
C LEU A 140 -8.85 -75.85 -38.39
N ILE A 141 -8.18 -75.64 -39.53
CA ILE A 141 -8.63 -75.06 -40.82
C ILE A 141 -10.11 -74.58 -40.82
N VAL A 142 -10.52 -73.39 -41.31
CA VAL A 142 -10.39 -72.87 -42.68
C VAL A 142 -10.65 -71.35 -42.73
N ALA A 143 -9.85 -70.72 -43.61
CA ALA A 143 -10.00 -69.47 -44.35
C ALA A 143 -11.45 -68.97 -44.60
N ASP A 144 -11.74 -67.72 -44.96
CA ASP A 144 -11.17 -67.00 -46.10
C ASP A 144 -11.88 -65.63 -46.26
N LEU A 145 -11.14 -64.64 -46.77
CA LEU A 145 -11.54 -63.47 -47.59
C LEU A 145 -12.79 -62.63 -47.20
N SER A 146 -12.70 -61.31 -47.04
CA SER A 146 -12.26 -60.34 -48.07
C SER A 146 -12.04 -58.98 -47.37
N ARG A 147 -10.87 -58.34 -47.49
CA ARG A 147 -10.44 -57.48 -48.60
C ARG A 147 -11.43 -56.33 -48.92
N SER A 148 -11.16 -55.14 -48.35
CA SER A 148 -11.09 -53.82 -49.04
C SER A 148 -10.83 -52.76 -47.94
N ASN A 149 -9.63 -52.22 -47.67
CA ASN A 149 -8.80 -51.33 -48.50
C ASN A 149 -9.69 -50.39 -49.35
N ARG A 150 -9.68 -49.07 -49.27
CA ARG A 150 -8.79 -48.04 -48.71
C ARG A 150 -9.48 -46.69 -49.07
N PRO A 151 -8.75 -45.58 -48.92
CA PRO A 151 -9.00 -44.49 -47.98
C PRO A 151 -10.24 -43.62 -48.27
#